data_AF-A0A7K7N7K8-F1
#
_entry.id   AF-A0A7K7N7K8-F1
#
_cell.length_a   1.000
_cell.length_b   1.000
_cell.length_c   1.000
_cell.angle_alpha   90.00
_cell.angle_beta   90.00
_cell.angle_gamma   90.00
#
_symmetry.space_group_name_H-M   'P 1'
#
loop_
_entity.id
_entity.type
_entity.pdbx_description
1 polymer ?
#
loop_
_entity_poly.entity_id
_entity_poly.type
_entity_poly.pdbx_seq_one_letter_code
_entity_poly.pdbx_strand_id
1 'polypeptide(L)'
;FTRSGRCIYTVWIEKAENHLLNSTVTDLQVTGYTTISAMKTTRSVALLGLVLLSCLSGKLFLLQSASCGRYMLSEKNQLACTRNYEPVCGTDNVTYSNECSLCNEILRNQAIDKKHDGKCVKLDCTGYLRSSGGAVPCTLEYMPICGTDGITYPNKCSFCNAVVNGLDIDLRHKGECLEQVDCSDQLGNNLICTADYKPLCGSDGKTYGNKCQFCSAFS
;
A
#
# COMPACT_ATOMS: atom_id res chain seq x y z
N PHE A 1 0.54 -0.34 20.22
CA PHE A 1 1.06 1.04 20.35
C PHE A 1 1.81 1.16 21.67
N THR A 2 2.99 1.76 21.63
CA THR A 2 3.93 2.09 22.73
C THR A 2 4.44 0.96 23.65
N ARG A 3 5.74 0.62 23.52
CA ARG A 3 6.52 0.12 24.68
C ARG A 3 7.77 0.95 24.98
N SER A 4 8.02 2.06 24.27
CA SER A 4 9.27 2.82 24.46
C SER A 4 9.30 4.26 23.93
N GLY A 5 8.15 4.93 23.77
CA GLY A 5 8.13 6.32 23.25
C GLY A 5 8.64 6.49 21.81
N ARG A 6 8.78 5.39 21.06
CA ARG A 6 9.13 5.39 19.63
C ARG A 6 7.91 5.00 18.80
N CYS A 7 7.73 5.70 17.69
CA CYS A 7 6.80 5.36 16.64
C CYS A 7 6.94 3.89 16.22
N ILE A 8 5.85 3.14 16.30
CA ILE A 8 5.80 1.75 15.83
C ILE A 8 5.20 1.69 14.42
N TYR A 9 4.19 2.54 14.15
CA TYR A 9 3.48 2.62 12.88
C TYR A 9 3.27 4.08 12.52
N THR A 10 3.67 4.47 11.31
CA THR A 10 3.58 5.84 10.80
C THR A 10 2.32 5.99 9.94
N VAL A 11 1.66 7.12 10.07
CA VAL A 11 0.52 7.54 9.25
C VAL A 11 0.97 8.67 8.33
N TRP A 12 0.57 8.57 7.06
CA TRP A 12 0.80 9.61 6.06
C TRP A 12 -0.34 10.62 6.08
N ILE A 13 0.00 11.87 5.79
CA ILE A 13 -0.99 12.92 5.54
C ILE A 13 -1.08 13.06 4.04
N GLU A 14 -2.21 12.64 3.50
CA GLU A 14 -2.60 13.07 2.17
C GLU A 14 -3.25 14.44 2.33
N LYS A 15 -2.54 15.48 1.91
CA LYS A 15 -3.18 16.78 1.68
C LYS A 15 -4.16 16.52 0.52
N ALA A 16 -5.44 16.84 0.70
CA ALA A 16 -6.39 16.84 -0.39
C ALA A 16 -5.93 17.89 -1.41
N GLU A 17 -5.05 17.49 -2.34
CA GLU A 17 -4.80 18.26 -3.53
C GLU A 17 -6.11 18.19 -4.31
N ASN A 18 -6.80 19.33 -4.38
CA ASN A 18 -7.79 19.58 -5.43
C ASN A 18 -7.08 19.29 -6.75
N HIS A 19 -7.22 18.07 -7.26
CA HIS A 19 -6.88 17.72 -8.63
C HIS A 19 -7.85 18.46 -9.54
N LEU A 20 -7.57 19.75 -9.77
CA LEU A 20 -7.91 20.42 -11.02
C LEU A 20 -7.05 19.77 -12.11
N LEU A 21 -7.40 18.54 -12.49
CA LEU A 21 -6.94 17.96 -13.75
C LEU A 21 -7.65 18.69 -14.87
N ASN A 22 -7.09 19.84 -15.24
CA ASN A 22 -7.29 20.44 -16.53
C ASN A 22 -6.55 19.55 -17.55
N SER A 23 -7.25 18.56 -18.08
CA SER A 23 -6.80 17.80 -19.24
C SER A 23 -7.99 17.62 -20.15
N THR A 24 -7.94 18.41 -21.21
CA THR A 24 -8.91 18.59 -22.28
C THR A 24 -9.51 17.28 -22.76
N VAL A 25 -10.76 17.04 -22.41
CA VAL A 25 -11.65 16.12 -23.13
C VAL A 25 -11.98 16.78 -24.46
N THR A 26 -11.29 16.38 -25.53
CA THR A 26 -11.79 16.65 -26.87
C THR A 26 -12.90 15.65 -27.16
N ASP A 27 -14.09 16.20 -27.13
CA ASP A 27 -15.35 15.69 -27.62
C ASP A 27 -15.22 14.93 -28.94
N LEU A 28 -15.76 13.72 -28.99
CA LEU A 28 -16.18 13.06 -30.23
C LEU A 28 -17.42 12.23 -29.88
N GLN A 29 -18.54 12.94 -29.69
CA GLN A 29 -19.85 12.35 -29.97
C GLN A 29 -19.97 12.07 -31.47
N VAL A 30 -20.65 10.99 -31.84
CA VAL A 30 -21.80 10.96 -32.77
C VAL A 30 -22.12 9.52 -33.21
N THR A 31 -23.31 9.08 -32.77
CA THR A 31 -24.28 8.17 -33.41
C THR A 31 -23.91 6.73 -33.76
N GLY A 32 -24.73 5.80 -33.26
CA GLY A 32 -24.67 4.38 -33.62
C GLY A 32 -25.36 4.03 -34.94
N TYR A 33 -25.20 2.78 -35.40
CA TYR A 33 -26.14 2.03 -36.23
C TYR A 33 -25.82 0.53 -36.18
N THR A 34 -26.87 -0.27 -35.94
CA THR A 34 -27.20 -1.58 -36.53
C THR A 34 -26.28 -2.81 -36.43
N THR A 35 -26.92 -3.88 -35.95
CA THR A 35 -26.61 -5.30 -36.08
C THR A 35 -26.19 -5.73 -37.50
N ILE A 36 -25.10 -6.51 -37.61
CA ILE A 36 -24.89 -7.45 -38.72
C ILE A 36 -24.46 -8.80 -38.14
N SER A 37 -25.19 -9.83 -38.56
CA SER A 37 -24.99 -11.25 -38.23
C SER A 37 -23.63 -11.81 -38.66
N ALA A 38 -23.12 -12.70 -37.82
CA ALA A 38 -22.30 -13.89 -38.07
C ALA A 38 -21.45 -13.95 -39.37
N MET A 39 -20.12 -13.93 -39.20
CA MET A 39 -19.20 -14.74 -40.01
C MET A 39 -18.15 -15.41 -39.12
N LYS A 40 -17.93 -16.69 -39.40
CA LYS A 40 -17.21 -17.68 -38.61
C LYS A 40 -15.75 -17.73 -39.08
N THR A 41 -14.81 -17.17 -38.33
CA THR A 41 -13.35 -17.34 -38.57
C THR A 41 -12.56 -17.38 -37.26
N THR A 42 -12.58 -18.57 -36.66
CA THR A 42 -11.46 -19.36 -36.13
C THR A 42 -10.20 -18.63 -35.59
N ARG A 43 -10.10 -18.62 -34.25
CA ARG A 43 -8.90 -18.80 -33.38
C ARG A 43 -7.77 -17.76 -33.31
N SER A 44 -7.59 -16.81 -34.23
CA SER A 44 -6.41 -15.92 -34.18
C SER A 44 -6.61 -14.56 -33.48
N VAL A 45 -7.85 -14.09 -33.33
CA VAL A 45 -8.15 -12.77 -32.72
C VAL A 45 -8.35 -12.85 -31.20
N ALA A 46 -8.75 -14.02 -30.69
CA ALA A 46 -8.97 -14.23 -29.25
C ALA A 46 -7.67 -14.18 -28.43
N LEU A 47 -6.53 -14.60 -29.00
CA LEU A 47 -5.23 -14.56 -28.33
C LEU A 47 -4.71 -13.14 -28.15
N LEU A 48 -4.86 -12.27 -29.16
CA LEU A 48 -4.50 -10.85 -29.07
C LEU A 48 -5.42 -10.08 -28.09
N GLY A 49 -6.71 -10.42 -28.07
CA GLY A 49 -7.66 -9.90 -27.07
C GLY A 49 -7.31 -10.30 -25.64
N LEU A 50 -6.89 -11.56 -25.42
CA LEU A 50 -6.42 -12.06 -24.12
C LEU A 50 -5.07 -11.44 -23.68
N VAL A 51 -4.18 -11.14 -24.63
CA VAL A 51 -2.93 -10.40 -24.36
C VAL A 51 -3.23 -8.94 -23.95
N LEU A 52 -4.23 -8.30 -24.57
CA LEU A 52 -4.66 -6.95 -24.19
C LEU A 52 -5.42 -6.94 -22.85
N LEU A 53 -6.24 -7.94 -22.54
CA LEU A 53 -6.88 -8.11 -21.22
C LEU A 53 -5.87 -8.45 -20.12
N SER A 54 -4.84 -9.24 -20.40
CA SER A 54 -3.75 -9.50 -19.42
C SER A 54 -2.85 -8.28 -19.21
N CYS A 55 -2.70 -7.41 -20.22
CA CYS A 55 -2.08 -6.09 -20.07
C CYS A 55 -2.94 -5.09 -19.28
N LEU A 56 -4.27 -5.27 -19.22
CA LEU A 56 -5.18 -4.46 -18.40
C LEU A 56 -5.16 -4.89 -16.92
N SER A 57 -4.93 -6.17 -16.62
CA SER A 57 -4.65 -6.62 -15.24
C SER A 57 -3.29 -6.17 -14.72
N GLY A 58 -2.38 -5.73 -15.60
CA GLY A 58 -1.12 -5.09 -15.23
C GLY A 58 -1.25 -3.64 -14.74
N LYS A 59 -2.45 -3.03 -14.75
CA LYS A 59 -2.68 -1.63 -14.37
C LYS A 59 -3.26 -1.41 -12.96
N LEU A 60 -3.17 -2.38 -12.05
CA LEU A 60 -3.67 -2.20 -10.67
C LEU A 60 -2.62 -2.42 -9.54
N PHE A 61 -1.33 -2.42 -9.85
CA PHE A 61 -0.27 -2.30 -8.84
C PHE A 61 0.41 -0.93 -8.98
N LEU A 62 -0.29 0.17 -8.69
CA LEU A 62 0.28 1.53 -8.77
C LEU A 62 0.49 2.21 -7.40
N LEU A 63 0.45 1.47 -6.29
CA LEU A 63 0.55 2.09 -4.96
C LEU A 63 1.83 1.74 -4.18
N GLN A 64 2.73 0.93 -4.73
CA GLN A 64 3.86 0.45 -3.94
C GLN A 64 5.23 0.47 -4.59
N SER A 65 5.41 1.13 -5.74
CA SER A 65 6.76 1.26 -6.31
C SER A 65 7.64 2.22 -5.50
N ALA A 66 8.96 1.99 -5.55
CA ALA A 66 9.92 2.87 -4.92
C ALA A 66 10.01 4.22 -5.67
N SER A 67 9.90 5.33 -4.94
CA SER A 67 9.96 6.69 -5.50
C SER A 67 11.39 7.19 -5.71
N CYS A 68 12.20 6.48 -6.49
CA CYS A 68 13.64 6.73 -6.59
C CYS A 68 14.03 8.10 -7.15
N GLY A 69 13.16 8.73 -7.97
CA GLY A 69 13.38 10.07 -8.49
C GLY A 69 13.60 11.14 -7.41
N ARG A 70 13.05 10.96 -6.21
CA ARG A 70 13.20 11.90 -5.09
C ARG A 70 14.63 12.00 -4.54
N TYR A 71 15.45 10.99 -4.80
CA TYR A 71 16.81 10.90 -4.28
C TYR A 71 17.87 11.15 -5.37
N MET A 72 17.44 11.30 -6.63
CA MET A 72 18.35 11.48 -7.76
C MET A 72 19.02 12.84 -7.73
N LEU A 73 20.34 12.85 -7.90
CA LEU A 73 21.08 14.06 -8.20
C LEU A 73 21.01 14.32 -9.71
N SER A 74 20.68 15.57 -10.07
CA SER A 74 20.25 16.00 -11.42
C SER A 74 21.18 15.65 -12.59
N GLU A 75 22.40 15.16 -12.37
CA GLU A 75 23.41 14.99 -13.44
C GLU A 75 24.24 13.71 -13.37
N LYS A 76 24.08 12.85 -12.36
CA LYS A 76 24.77 11.55 -12.26
C LYS A 76 23.81 10.56 -11.64
N ASN A 77 23.83 9.30 -12.07
CA ASN A 77 23.04 8.19 -11.52
C ASN A 77 23.50 7.84 -10.09
N GLN A 78 23.48 8.84 -9.21
CA GLN A 78 24.02 8.89 -7.87
C GLN A 78 22.92 9.42 -6.97
N LEU A 79 22.64 8.67 -5.90
CA LEU A 79 21.60 8.99 -4.95
C LEU A 79 22.14 9.84 -3.80
N ALA A 80 21.41 10.88 -3.43
CA ALA A 80 21.61 11.61 -2.18
C ALA A 80 20.78 10.96 -1.06
N CYS A 81 21.35 9.92 -0.43
CA CYS A 81 20.66 9.20 0.63
C CYS A 81 20.88 9.80 2.02
N THR A 82 19.80 10.04 2.74
CA THR A 82 19.79 10.26 4.19
C THR A 82 20.04 8.96 4.94
N ARG A 83 20.52 9.07 6.19
CA ARG A 83 20.73 7.92 7.11
C ARG A 83 19.56 7.71 8.08
N ASN A 84 18.38 8.25 7.76
CA ASN A 84 17.17 8.00 8.53
C ASN A 84 16.75 6.53 8.42
N TYR A 85 16.18 5.99 9.50
CA TYR A 85 15.71 4.62 9.56
C TYR A 85 14.18 4.59 9.40
N GLU A 86 13.74 4.42 8.17
CA GLU A 86 12.34 4.32 7.74
C GLU A 86 12.23 3.10 6.85
N PRO A 87 12.22 1.88 7.44
CA PRO A 87 12.49 0.67 6.70
C PRO A 87 11.41 0.40 5.64
N VAL A 88 11.82 -0.23 4.54
CA VAL A 88 10.92 -0.71 3.49
C VAL A 88 11.23 -2.17 3.18
N CYS A 89 10.21 -2.94 2.78
CA CYS A 89 10.36 -4.31 2.34
C CYS A 89 10.46 -4.33 0.81
N GLY A 90 11.50 -4.97 0.27
CA GLY A 90 11.64 -5.19 -1.17
C GLY A 90 10.86 -6.40 -1.66
N THR A 91 10.64 -6.51 -2.96
CA THR A 91 10.02 -7.69 -3.61
C THR A 91 10.87 -8.96 -3.49
N ASP A 92 12.15 -8.80 -3.14
CA ASP A 92 13.08 -9.85 -2.76
C ASP A 92 12.91 -10.35 -1.30
N ASN A 93 11.95 -9.80 -0.56
CA ASN A 93 11.72 -10.03 0.87
C ASN A 93 12.90 -9.60 1.77
N VAL A 94 13.73 -8.66 1.30
CA VAL A 94 14.79 -8.04 2.11
C VAL A 94 14.30 -6.73 2.69
N THR A 95 14.65 -6.49 3.97
CA THR A 95 14.37 -5.21 4.63
C THR A 95 15.50 -4.23 4.33
N TYR A 96 15.15 -3.13 3.68
CA TYR A 96 16.03 -2.00 3.41
C TYR A 96 15.89 -0.96 4.53
N SER A 97 16.97 -0.25 4.85
CA SER A 97 16.98 0.71 5.98
C SER A 97 16.11 1.93 5.73
N ASN A 98 16.01 2.32 4.45
CA ASN A 98 15.08 3.31 3.93
C ASN A 98 14.88 3.10 2.42
N GLU A 99 13.91 3.80 1.84
CA GLU A 99 13.60 3.71 0.41
C GLU A 99 14.80 4.10 -0.47
N CYS A 100 15.66 5.04 -0.04
CA CYS A 100 16.87 5.39 -0.78
C CYS A 100 17.85 4.20 -0.89
N SER A 101 18.02 3.43 0.20
CA SER A 101 18.87 2.23 0.18
C SER A 101 18.32 1.12 -0.72
N LEU A 102 17.00 1.00 -0.83
CA LEU A 102 16.36 0.13 -1.81
C LEU A 102 16.60 0.65 -3.24
N CYS A 103 16.40 1.94 -3.48
CA CYS A 103 16.66 2.57 -4.77
C CYS A 103 18.10 2.38 -5.24
N ASN A 104 19.08 2.35 -4.33
CA ASN A 104 20.46 2.06 -4.67
C ASN A 104 20.64 0.65 -5.28
N GLU A 105 19.89 -0.35 -4.82
CA GLU A 105 19.91 -1.69 -5.41
C GLU A 105 19.12 -1.75 -6.72
N ILE A 106 17.98 -1.04 -6.81
CA ILE A 106 17.21 -0.90 -8.06
C ILE A 106 18.09 -0.33 -9.19
N LEU A 107 18.86 0.73 -8.90
CA LEU A 107 19.76 1.36 -9.87
C LEU A 107 20.99 0.51 -10.24
N ARG A 108 21.29 -0.52 -9.46
CA ARG A 108 22.30 -1.54 -9.79
C ARG A 108 21.76 -2.62 -10.73
N ASN A 109 20.62 -2.36 -11.39
CA ASN A 109 19.93 -3.26 -12.31
C ASN A 109 19.47 -4.56 -11.65
N GLN A 110 19.13 -4.52 -10.37
CA GLN A 110 18.42 -5.64 -9.75
C GLN A 110 16.94 -5.51 -10.09
N ALA A 111 16.31 -6.62 -10.52
CA ALA A 111 14.88 -6.69 -10.78
C ALA A 111 14.09 -6.75 -9.45
N ILE A 112 14.19 -5.68 -8.68
CA ILE A 112 13.61 -5.51 -7.35
C ILE A 112 12.79 -4.22 -7.37
N ASP A 113 11.71 -4.17 -6.61
CA ASP A 113 10.96 -2.95 -6.32
C ASP A 113 10.54 -2.95 -4.85
N LYS A 114 9.91 -1.87 -4.40
CA LYS A 114 9.30 -1.82 -3.08
C LYS A 114 8.05 -2.73 -3.07
N LYS A 115 7.95 -3.56 -2.04
CA LYS A 115 6.81 -4.45 -1.78
C LYS A 115 5.82 -3.83 -0.82
N HIS A 116 6.31 -3.17 0.23
CA HIS A 116 5.52 -2.34 1.15
C HIS A 116 6.45 -1.51 2.05
N ASP A 117 5.90 -0.47 2.68
CA ASP A 117 6.61 0.26 3.73
C ASP A 117 6.67 -0.58 5.02
N GLY A 118 7.70 -0.35 5.83
CA GLY A 118 8.00 -1.15 7.02
C GLY A 118 8.98 -2.28 6.72
N LYS A 119 9.35 -3.04 7.76
CA LYS A 119 10.23 -4.20 7.61
C LYS A 119 9.48 -5.35 6.96
N CYS A 120 10.20 -6.21 6.23
CA CYS A 120 9.64 -7.51 5.87
C CYS A 120 9.39 -8.31 7.14
N VAL A 121 8.14 -8.72 7.37
CA VAL A 121 7.78 -9.60 8.49
C VAL A 121 7.11 -10.83 7.92
N LYS A 122 7.83 -11.95 7.91
CA LYS A 122 7.24 -13.23 7.51
C LYS A 122 6.50 -13.82 8.70
N LEU A 123 5.22 -14.11 8.51
CA LEU A 123 4.42 -14.84 9.49
C LEU A 123 4.41 -16.31 9.12
N ASP A 124 4.82 -17.17 10.06
CA ASP A 124 4.76 -18.62 9.83
C ASP A 124 3.30 -19.11 9.93
N CYS A 125 2.78 -19.56 8.78
CA CYS A 125 1.46 -20.12 8.61
C CYS A 125 1.46 -21.63 8.30
N THR A 126 2.61 -22.32 8.37
CA THR A 126 2.72 -23.74 7.99
C THR A 126 1.78 -24.64 8.81
N GLY A 127 1.52 -24.31 10.08
CA GLY A 127 0.59 -25.04 10.95
C GLY A 127 -0.90 -24.82 10.68
N TYR A 128 -1.27 -23.96 9.74
CA TYR A 128 -2.66 -23.64 9.40
C TYR A 128 -3.14 -24.34 8.12
N LEU A 129 -2.28 -25.15 7.49
CA LEU A 129 -2.67 -26.03 6.39
C LEU A 129 -3.30 -27.31 6.95
N ARG A 130 -4.56 -27.59 6.61
CA ARG A 130 -5.15 -28.91 6.88
C ARG A 130 -4.78 -29.89 5.79
N SER A 131 -4.57 -31.16 6.15
CA SER A 131 -4.32 -32.24 5.18
C SER A 131 -5.42 -32.40 4.12
N SER A 132 -6.63 -31.90 4.41
CA SER A 132 -7.77 -31.88 3.48
C SER A 132 -7.86 -30.60 2.64
N GLY A 133 -6.89 -29.68 2.72
CA GLY A 133 -6.89 -28.43 1.94
C GLY A 133 -7.93 -27.39 2.38
N GLY A 134 -8.31 -27.36 3.67
CA GLY A 134 -9.33 -26.45 4.20
C GLY A 134 -8.86 -25.58 5.37
N ALA A 135 -9.61 -24.51 5.65
CA ALA A 135 -9.33 -23.58 6.75
C ALA A 135 -9.40 -24.24 8.14
N VAL A 136 -8.52 -23.81 9.05
CA VAL A 136 -8.52 -24.19 10.47
C VAL A 136 -9.58 -23.36 11.21
N PRO A 137 -10.43 -23.96 12.06
CA PRO A 137 -11.37 -23.19 12.87
C PRO A 137 -10.60 -22.28 13.82
N CYS A 138 -10.92 -20.99 13.80
CA CYS A 138 -10.27 -20.00 14.65
C CYS A 138 -11.05 -19.78 15.94
N THR A 139 -10.32 -19.48 17.01
CA THR A 139 -10.89 -18.88 18.23
C THR A 139 -11.31 -17.44 17.96
N LEU A 140 -12.18 -16.89 18.81
CA LEU A 140 -12.63 -15.49 18.75
C LEU A 140 -11.68 -14.52 19.48
N GLU A 141 -10.43 -14.93 19.72
CA GLU A 141 -9.45 -14.05 20.35
C GLU A 141 -9.14 -12.85 19.44
N TYR A 142 -9.06 -11.65 20.02
CA TYR A 142 -8.79 -10.43 19.27
C TYR A 142 -7.36 -9.96 19.51
N MET A 143 -6.48 -10.31 18.58
CA MET A 143 -5.08 -9.88 18.52
C MET A 143 -4.79 -9.47 17.07
N PRO A 144 -5.29 -8.29 16.66
CA PRO A 144 -5.40 -7.95 15.26
C PRO A 144 -4.02 -7.81 14.60
N ILE A 145 -3.98 -8.08 13.30
CA ILE A 145 -2.82 -7.87 12.45
C ILE A 145 -3.24 -7.26 11.11
N CYS A 146 -2.39 -6.40 10.57
CA CYS A 146 -2.62 -5.71 9.31
C CYS A 146 -1.90 -6.44 8.18
N GLY A 147 -2.64 -6.87 7.17
CA GLY A 147 -2.08 -7.43 5.96
C GLY A 147 -1.59 -6.37 4.98
N THR A 148 -0.77 -6.78 4.02
CA THR A 148 -0.35 -5.91 2.90
C THR A 148 -1.51 -5.56 1.96
N ASP A 149 -2.62 -6.30 2.03
CA ASP A 149 -3.91 -5.99 1.40
C ASP A 149 -4.69 -4.84 2.08
N GLY A 150 -4.15 -4.28 3.18
CA GLY A 150 -4.82 -3.24 3.95
C GLY A 150 -5.98 -3.76 4.80
N ILE A 151 -6.15 -5.08 4.93
CA ILE A 151 -7.21 -5.68 5.74
C ILE A 151 -6.70 -5.97 7.15
N THR A 152 -7.51 -5.60 8.14
CA THR A 152 -7.32 -6.02 9.53
C THR A 152 -7.86 -7.43 9.71
N TYR A 153 -6.96 -8.37 10.01
CA TYR A 153 -7.30 -9.73 10.39
C TYR A 153 -7.44 -9.81 11.90
N PRO A 154 -8.58 -10.28 12.46
CA PRO A 154 -8.82 -10.30 13.91
C PRO A 154 -7.76 -11.03 14.74
N ASN A 155 -7.12 -12.03 14.14
CA ASN A 155 -6.01 -12.77 14.75
C ASN A 155 -5.16 -13.50 13.70
N LYS A 156 -4.04 -14.06 14.16
CA LYS A 156 -3.11 -14.87 13.34
C LYS A 156 -3.82 -16.01 12.59
N CYS A 157 -4.79 -16.67 13.22
CA CYS A 157 -5.50 -17.77 12.57
C CYS A 157 -6.29 -17.31 11.35
N SER A 158 -7.04 -16.21 11.47
CA SER A 158 -7.79 -15.65 10.34
C SER A 158 -6.90 -15.21 9.17
N PHE A 159 -5.76 -14.57 9.46
CA PHE A 159 -4.76 -14.21 8.45
C PHE A 159 -4.16 -15.43 7.77
N CYS A 160 -3.69 -16.41 8.56
CA CYS A 160 -3.06 -17.60 8.01
C CYS A 160 -4.06 -18.43 7.20
N ASN A 161 -5.33 -18.49 7.60
CA ASN A 161 -6.38 -19.08 6.79
C ASN A 161 -6.47 -18.38 5.43
N ALA A 162 -6.46 -17.05 5.35
CA ALA A 162 -6.46 -16.36 4.07
C ALA A 162 -5.25 -16.74 3.19
N VAL A 163 -4.05 -16.74 3.78
CA VAL A 163 -2.80 -17.14 3.09
C VAL A 163 -2.88 -18.58 2.55
N VAL A 164 -3.29 -19.54 3.38
CA VAL A 164 -3.34 -20.95 2.96
C VAL A 164 -4.47 -21.25 1.97
N ASN A 165 -5.49 -20.39 1.92
CA ASN A 165 -6.55 -20.44 0.91
C ASN A 165 -6.16 -19.69 -0.38
N GLY A 166 -4.90 -19.30 -0.53
CA GLY A 166 -4.33 -18.81 -1.80
C GLY A 166 -4.16 -17.30 -1.88
N LEU A 167 -4.36 -16.56 -0.78
CA LEU A 167 -4.12 -15.13 -0.78
C LEU A 167 -2.61 -14.84 -0.63
N ASP A 168 -2.01 -14.20 -1.63
CA ASP A 168 -0.61 -13.77 -1.60
C ASP A 168 -0.47 -12.44 -0.84
N ILE A 169 -0.48 -12.54 0.49
CA ILE A 169 -0.37 -11.41 1.41
C ILE A 169 0.72 -11.64 2.44
N ASP A 170 1.41 -10.56 2.79
CA ASP A 170 2.35 -10.55 3.92
C ASP A 170 1.78 -9.81 5.11
N LEU A 171 2.42 -10.03 6.26
CA LEU A 171 2.15 -9.24 7.45
C LEU A 171 2.79 -7.86 7.25
N ARG A 172 1.97 -6.84 7.03
CA ARG A 172 2.42 -5.45 7.01
C ARG A 172 2.88 -5.04 8.40
N HIS A 173 2.02 -5.25 9.40
CA HIS A 173 2.37 -5.05 10.80
C HIS A 173 1.40 -5.68 11.80
N LYS A 174 1.79 -5.72 13.09
CA LYS A 174 0.91 -6.15 14.18
C LYS A 174 -0.06 -5.03 14.59
N GLY A 175 -1.27 -5.36 15.01
CA GLY A 175 -2.34 -4.39 15.26
C GLY A 175 -3.23 -4.21 14.04
N GLU A 176 -4.30 -3.45 14.20
CA GLU A 176 -5.24 -3.11 13.12
C GLU A 176 -4.56 -2.27 12.06
N CYS A 177 -4.97 -2.40 10.79
CA CYS A 177 -4.59 -1.47 9.75
C CYS A 177 -5.05 -0.05 10.12
N LEU A 178 -4.15 0.91 9.94
CA LEU A 178 -4.47 2.31 10.13
C LEU A 178 -5.24 2.79 8.90
N GLU A 179 -6.45 3.28 9.11
CA GLU A 179 -7.14 4.05 8.08
C GLU A 179 -6.32 5.30 7.76
N GLN A 180 -6.23 5.67 6.48
CA GLN A 180 -5.66 6.97 6.11
C GLN A 180 -6.41 8.05 6.87
N VAL A 181 -5.65 8.94 7.51
CA VAL A 181 -6.26 9.98 8.33
C VAL A 181 -6.71 11.10 7.41
N ASP A 182 -7.98 11.07 7.07
CA ASP A 182 -8.61 12.14 6.32
C ASP A 182 -8.71 13.41 7.16
N CYS A 183 -7.98 14.45 6.77
CA CYS A 183 -7.97 15.76 7.41
C CYS A 183 -8.90 16.78 6.74
N SER A 184 -9.68 16.38 5.73
CA SER A 184 -10.57 17.28 4.98
C SER A 184 -11.56 18.02 5.88
N ASP A 185 -12.04 17.35 6.92
CA ASP A 185 -13.00 17.90 7.90
C ASP A 185 -12.36 18.86 8.93
N GLN A 186 -11.03 19.01 8.93
CA GLN A 186 -10.29 19.81 9.90
C GLN A 186 -9.67 21.07 9.29
N LEU A 187 -10.09 21.45 8.08
CA LEU A 187 -9.64 22.65 7.39
C LEU A 187 -10.46 23.87 7.86
N GLY A 188 -9.89 24.67 8.77
CA GLY A 188 -10.55 25.90 9.23
C GLY A 188 -9.65 26.80 10.07
N ASN A 189 -9.74 28.12 9.84
CA ASN A 189 -9.10 29.10 10.71
C ASN A 189 -9.81 29.07 12.07
N ASN A 190 -9.07 28.71 13.13
CA ASN A 190 -9.51 28.51 14.53
C ASN A 190 -9.95 27.08 14.90
N LEU A 191 -9.17 26.08 14.49
CA LEU A 191 -9.34 24.69 14.93
C LEU A 191 -8.99 24.53 16.43
N ILE A 192 -9.96 24.11 17.25
CA ILE A 192 -9.77 23.79 18.67
C ILE A 192 -9.83 22.27 18.82
N CYS A 193 -8.73 21.67 19.25
CA CYS A 193 -8.66 20.23 19.49
C CYS A 193 -9.08 19.87 20.92
N THR A 194 -9.84 18.79 21.05
CA THR A 194 -10.11 18.14 22.33
C THR A 194 -8.82 17.53 22.90
N ALA A 195 -8.79 17.29 24.22
CA ALA A 195 -7.67 16.66 24.92
C ALA A 195 -7.83 15.13 25.03
N ASP A 196 -8.72 14.52 24.24
CA ASP A 196 -8.86 13.07 24.19
C ASP A 196 -7.57 12.44 23.64
N TYR A 197 -7.15 11.33 24.23
CA TYR A 197 -5.91 10.67 23.88
C TYR A 197 -6.18 9.43 23.03
N LYS A 198 -6.07 9.61 21.71
CA LYS A 198 -6.16 8.58 20.67
C LYS A 198 -4.96 8.74 19.73
N PRO A 199 -3.76 8.33 20.18
CA PRO A 199 -2.53 8.81 19.58
C PRO A 199 -2.29 8.28 18.17
N LEU A 200 -1.83 9.15 17.29
CA LEU A 200 -1.36 8.81 15.94
C LEU A 200 0.12 9.10 15.85
N CYS A 201 0.88 8.29 15.10
CA CYS A 201 2.26 8.63 14.79
C CYS A 201 2.33 9.13 13.35
N GLY A 202 2.91 10.31 13.14
CA GLY A 202 3.14 10.85 11.81
C GLY A 202 4.37 10.29 11.13
N SER A 203 4.43 10.46 9.82
CA SER A 203 5.62 10.20 9.02
C SER A 203 6.82 11.05 9.44
N ASP A 204 6.59 12.17 10.14
CA ASP A 204 7.64 13.00 10.76
C ASP A 204 8.22 12.41 12.06
N GLY A 205 7.76 11.22 12.45
CA GLY A 205 8.20 10.51 13.65
C GLY A 205 7.63 11.08 14.96
N LYS A 206 6.71 12.05 14.91
CA LYS A 206 6.05 12.58 16.11
C LYS A 206 4.78 11.80 16.43
N THR A 207 4.48 11.72 17.73
CA THR A 207 3.19 11.23 18.20
C THR A 207 2.26 12.42 18.45
N TYR A 208 1.10 12.39 17.84
CA TYR A 208 0.03 13.37 17.97
C TYR A 208 -1.03 12.81 18.90
N GLY A 209 -1.53 13.60 19.84
CA GLY A 209 -2.44 13.12 20.88
C GLY A 209 -3.77 12.60 20.34
N ASN A 210 -4.24 13.17 19.23
CA ASN A 210 -5.44 12.74 18.51
C ASN A 210 -5.44 13.22 17.05
N LYS A 211 -6.47 12.83 16.28
CA LYS A 211 -6.67 13.17 14.87
C LYS A 211 -6.66 14.68 14.63
N CYS A 212 -7.27 15.47 15.51
CA CYS A 212 -7.28 16.92 15.37
C CYS A 212 -5.87 17.51 15.48
N GLN A 213 -5.11 17.13 16.51
CA GLN A 213 -3.72 17.58 16.69
C GLN A 213 -2.80 17.12 15.54
N PHE A 214 -3.07 15.93 15.00
CA PHE A 214 -2.39 15.41 13.82
C PHE A 214 -2.67 16.28 12.59
N CYS A 215 -3.94 16.53 12.27
CA CYS A 215 -4.34 17.32 11.12
C CYS A 215 -3.92 18.80 11.23
N SER A 216 -3.98 19.38 12.43
CA SER A 216 -3.58 20.79 12.67
C SER A 216 -2.11 21.06 12.43
N ALA A 217 -1.25 20.04 12.46
CA ALA A 217 0.18 20.23 12.26
C ALA A 217 0.58 20.35 10.78
N PHE A 218 -0.35 20.12 9.85
CA PHE A 218 -0.09 20.10 8.40
C PHE A 218 -1.13 20.89 7.57
N SER A 219 -2.08 21.54 8.25
CA SER A 219 -3.02 22.52 7.69
C SER A 219 -2.31 23.81 7.28
#